data_AF-A0A6B3FJV5-F1
#
_entry.id   AF-A0A6B3FJV5-F1
#
_cell.length_a   1.000
_cell.length_b   1.000
_cell.length_c   1.000
_cell.angle_alpha   90.00
_cell.angle_beta   90.00
_cell.angle_gamma   90.00
#
_symmetry.space_group_name_H-M   'P 1'
#
loop_
_entity.id
_entity.type
_entity.pdbx_description
1 polymer ?
#
loop_
_entity_poly.entity_id
_entity_poly.type
_entity_poly.pdbx_seq_one_letter_code
_entity_poly.pdbx_strand_id
1 'polypeptide(L)' 'LSPSSWLADHQVRGTVVVPGTALVDLALHAGELAGLSTLDELVIEAPMLLTEALQVQVKVVDDTVTIHSR' A
#
# COMPACT_ATOMS: atom_id res chain seq x y z
N LEU A 1 -25.41 -10.16 2.95
CA LEU A 1 -24.00 -10.12 2.54
C LEU A 1 -23.37 -8.98 3.33
N SER A 2 -22.36 -9.24 4.17
CA SER A 2 -21.53 -8.11 4.62
C SER A 2 -20.96 -7.46 3.35
N PRO A 3 -20.96 -6.12 3.21
CA PRO A 3 -20.30 -5.50 2.07
C PRO A 3 -18.86 -6.01 2.06
N SER A 4 -18.44 -6.63 0.95
CA SER A 4 -17.03 -6.92 0.72
C SER A 4 -16.31 -5.58 0.75
N SER A 5 -15.20 -5.49 1.48
CA SER A 5 -14.35 -4.32 1.33
C SER A 5 -13.79 -4.33 -0.10
N TRP A 6 -13.63 -3.16 -0.71
CA TRP A 6 -12.98 -3.02 -2.02
C TRP A 6 -11.63 -3.74 -2.10
N LEU A 7 -10.97 -3.91 -0.95
CA LEU A 7 -9.70 -4.62 -0.83
C LEU A 7 -9.89 -6.15 -0.91
N ALA A 8 -10.96 -6.71 -0.35
CA ALA A 8 -11.32 -8.13 -0.50
C ALA A 8 -11.73 -8.50 -1.94
N ASP A 9 -12.18 -7.52 -2.72
CA ASP A 9 -12.57 -7.68 -4.13
C ASP A 9 -11.37 -7.59 -5.08
N HIS A 10 -10.20 -7.09 -4.63
CA HIS A 10 -9.00 -7.03 -5.46
C HIS A 10 -8.19 -8.33 -5.38
N GLN A 11 -8.55 -9.28 -6.25
CA GLN A 11 -7.93 -10.59 -6.29
C GLN A 11 -7.13 -10.80 -7.57
N VAL A 12 -5.94 -11.36 -7.42
CA VAL A 12 -5.10 -11.85 -8.51
C VAL A 12 -5.02 -13.36 -8.39
N ARG A 13 -5.57 -14.07 -9.39
CA ARG A 13 -5.62 -15.55 -9.41
C ARG A 13 -6.21 -16.16 -8.14
N GLY A 14 -7.22 -15.50 -7.55
CA GLY A 14 -7.92 -15.97 -6.34
C GLY A 14 -7.22 -15.62 -5.02
N THR A 15 -6.10 -14.90 -5.05
CA THR A 15 -5.42 -14.37 -3.85
C THR A 15 -5.70 -12.88 -3.71
N VAL A 16 -6.10 -12.43 -2.52
CA VAL A 16 -6.25 -11.01 -2.23
C VAL A 16 -4.87 -10.36 -2.17
N VAL A 17 -4.66 -9.37 -3.04
CA VAL A 17 -3.41 -8.60 -3.14
C VAL A 17 -3.74 -7.16 -2.80
N VAL A 18 -2.90 -6.49 -2.01
CA VAL A 18 -3.07 -5.07 -1.74
C VAL A 18 -2.86 -4.30 -3.05
N PRO A 19 -3.83 -3.50 -3.52
CA PRO A 19 -3.72 -2.80 -4.78
C PRO A 19 -2.60 -1.76 -4.76
N GLY A 20 -1.93 -1.55 -5.90
CA GLY A 20 -0.92 -0.49 -6.02
C GLY A 20 -1.46 0.89 -5.65
N THR A 21 -2.73 1.19 -5.94
CA THR A 21 -3.38 2.45 -5.55
C THR A 21 -3.50 2.62 -4.04
N ALA A 22 -3.69 1.53 -3.29
CA ALA A 22 -3.68 1.58 -1.83
C ALA A 22 -2.29 1.96 -1.29
N LEU A 23 -1.24 1.45 -1.95
CA LEU A 23 0.15 1.79 -1.61
C LEU A 23 0.47 3.25 -1.96
N VAL A 24 -0.04 3.76 -3.10
CA VAL A 24 0.06 5.18 -3.46
C VAL A 24 -0.60 6.07 -2.41
N ASP A 25 -1.81 5.73 -1.95
CA ASP A 25 -2.50 6.50 -0.91
C ASP A 25 -1.70 6.55 0.40
N LEU A 26 -1.11 5.42 0.82
CA LEU A 26 -0.24 5.37 2.00
C LEU A 26 1.04 6.19 1.81
N ALA A 27 1.66 6.10 0.63
CA ALA A 27 2.86 6.84 0.29
C ALA A 27 2.60 8.35 0.29
N LEU A 28 1.53 8.80 -0.37
CA LEU A 28 1.13 10.20 -0.40
C LEU A 28 0.77 10.71 0.99
N HIS A 29 0.04 9.93 1.79
CA HIS A 29 -0.29 10.33 3.15
C HIS A 29 0.97 10.53 4.02
N ALA A 30 1.93 9.61 3.94
CA ALA A 30 3.20 9.73 4.66
C ALA A 30 4.05 10.89 4.12
N GLY A 31 4.05 11.09 2.80
CA GLY A 31 4.69 12.21 2.13
C GLY A 31 4.13 13.55 2.61
N GLU A 32 2.81 13.72 2.66
CA GLU A 32 2.15 14.92 3.17
C GLU A 32 2.61 15.27 4.59
N LEU A 33 2.71 14.26 5.47
CA LEU A 33 3.24 14.43 6.83
C LEU A 33 4.71 14.86 6.87
N ALA A 34 5.47 14.56 5.80
CA ALA A 34 6.87 14.95 5.62
C ALA A 34 7.05 16.21 4.74
N GLY A 35 5.98 16.83 4.25
CA GLY A 35 6.04 18.00 3.35
C GLY A 35 6.31 17.66 1.87
N LEU A 36 6.07 16.42 1.45
CA LEU A 36 6.24 15.90 0.10
C LEU A 36 4.88 15.47 -0.47
N SER A 37 4.32 16.23 -1.42
CA SER A 37 2.93 16.06 -1.86
C SER A 37 2.73 15.28 -3.16
N THR A 38 3.82 14.79 -3.74
CA THR A 38 3.82 14.11 -5.05
C THR A 38 4.60 12.82 -5.00
N LEU A 39 4.12 11.81 -5.72
CA LEU A 39 4.83 10.55 -5.95
C LEU A 39 5.24 10.49 -7.41
N ASP A 40 6.54 10.44 -7.70
CA ASP A 40 7.06 10.38 -9.07
C ASP A 40 7.02 8.95 -9.63
N GLU A 41 7.54 7.98 -8.87
CA GLU A 41 7.59 6.58 -9.26
C GLU A 41 7.13 5.66 -8.11
N LEU A 42 6.42 4.58 -8.49
CA LEU A 42 6.11 3.47 -7.60
C LEU A 42 6.75 2.19 -8.15
N VAL A 43 7.66 1.62 -7.37
CA VAL A 43 8.22 0.28 -7.63
C VAL A 43 7.66 -0.69 -6.60
N ILE A 44 7.01 -1.75 -7.07
CA ILE A 44 6.51 -2.84 -6.22
C ILE A 44 7.42 -4.04 -6.40
N GLU A 45 8.32 -4.25 -5.44
CA GLU A 45 9.31 -5.36 -5.49
C GLU A 45 8.66 -6.73 -5.34
N ALA A 46 7.60 -6.83 -4.53
CA ALA A 46 6.84 -8.05 -4.32
C ALA A 46 5.36 -7.73 -4.02
N PRO A 47 4.41 -8.61 -4.41
CA PRO A 47 3.02 -8.46 -4.03
C PRO A 47 2.83 -8.52 -2.51
N MET A 48 2.09 -7.57 -1.97
CA MET A 48 1.66 -7.58 -0.58
C MET A 48 0.34 -8.35 -0.47
N LEU A 49 0.39 -9.57 0.09
CA LEU A 49 -0.78 -10.45 0.18
C LEU A 49 -1.59 -10.15 1.44
N LEU A 50 -2.91 -10.19 1.34
CA LEU A 50 -3.80 -10.09 2.50
C LEU A 50 -4.40 -11.46 2.81
N THR A 51 -3.65 -12.29 3.55
CA THR A 51 -4.13 -13.58 4.05
C THR A 51 -4.75 -13.50 5.45
N GLU A 52 -4.34 -12.48 6.22
CA GLU A 52 -4.84 -12.16 7.56
C GLU A 52 -4.71 -10.64 7.80
N ALA A 53 -4.90 -10.18 9.05
CA ALA A 53 -4.67 -8.79 9.39
C ALA A 53 -3.19 -8.41 9.17
N LEU A 54 -2.95 -7.44 8.29
CA LEU A 54 -1.59 -7.02 7.92
C LEU A 54 -1.11 -5.86 8.77
N GLN A 55 0.10 -5.94 9.30
CA GLN A 55 0.79 -4.78 9.88
C GLN A 55 1.69 -4.16 8.81
N VAL A 56 1.45 -2.87 8.52
CA VAL A 56 2.20 -2.11 7.52
C VAL A 56 3.04 -1.05 8.21
N GLN A 57 4.32 -0.99 7.84
CA GLN A 57 5.23 0.08 8.18
C GLN A 57 5.48 0.93 6.94
N VAL A 58 5.20 2.24 7.07
CA VAL A 58 5.57 3.25 6.08
C VAL A 58 6.69 4.08 6.65
N LYS A 59 7.76 4.27 5.88
CA LYS A 59 8.93 5.05 6.29
C LYS A 59 9.27 6.03 5.18
N VAL A 60 9.50 7.29 5.56
CA VAL A 60 10.02 8.33 4.68
C VAL A 60 11.44 8.67 5.13
N VAL A 61 12.38 8.67 4.21
CA VAL A 61 13.77 9.10 4.40
C VAL A 61 14.14 9.98 3.23
N ASP A 62 14.50 11.23 3.51
CA ASP A 62 14.69 12.26 2.49
C ASP A 62 13.45 12.34 1.57
N ASP A 63 13.59 12.07 0.28
CA ASP A 63 12.51 12.03 -0.71
C ASP A 63 11.97 10.62 -1.01
N THR A 64 12.49 9.60 -0.33
CA THR A 64 12.17 8.20 -0.59
C THR A 64 11.18 7.66 0.43
N VAL A 65 10.13 7.01 -0.06
CA VAL A 65 9.15 6.28 0.75
C VAL A 65 9.29 4.77 0.54
N THR A 66 9.34 4.02 1.65
CA THR A 66 9.34 2.56 1.64
C THR A 66 8.14 2.05 2.43
N ILE A 67 7.47 1.04 1.89
CA ILE A 67 6.33 0.38 2.53
C ILE A 67 6.66 -1.10 2.69
N HIS A 68 6.64 -1.58 3.93
CA HIS A 68 6.90 -2.98 4.25
C HIS A 68 5.76 -3.54 5.10
N SER A 69 5.39 -4.78 4.86
CA SER A 69 4.53 -5.54 5.76
C SER A 69 5.36 -6.50 6.63
N ARG A 70 4.91 -6.74 7.86
CA ARG A 70 5.40 -7.84 8.70
C ARG A 70 4.57 -9.09 8.54
#